data_AF-A0A969S2K8-F1
#
_entry.id   AF-A0A969S2K8-F1
#
_cell.length_a   1.000
_cell.length_b   1.000
_cell.length_c   1.000
_cell.angle_alpha   90.00
_cell.angle_beta   90.00
_cell.angle_gamma   90.00
#
_symmetry.space_group_name_H-M   'P 1'
#
loop_
_entity.id
_entity.type
_entity.pdbx_description
1 polymer ?
#
loop_
_entity_poly.entity_id
_entity_poly.type
_entity_poly.pdbx_seq_one_letter_code
_entity_poly.pdbx_strand_id
1 'polypeptide(L)'
;MLALIAGAATTLAFAPFHAWPIAIVSLVILFSLWHRATSPWRAALIGFTWSLGLFLTGVSWLYVSLHVYGNIARPTRRARTIFIFAPTSPHF
;
A
#
# COMPACT_ATOMS: atom_id res chain seq x y z
N MET A 1 14.92 12.75 1.82
CA MET A 1 14.10 12.88 0.59
C MET A 1 14.36 11.77 -0.41
N LEU A 2 15.61 11.48 -0.79
CA LEU A 2 15.94 10.36 -1.69
C LEU A 2 15.32 9.01 -1.29
N ALA A 3 15.36 8.66 0.00
CA ALA A 3 14.73 7.44 0.52
C ALA A 3 13.22 7.38 0.25
N LEU A 4 12.51 8.50 0.42
CA LEU A 4 11.06 8.59 0.22
C LEU A 4 10.68 8.40 -1.26
N ILE A 5 11.42 9.06 -2.15
CA ILE A 5 11.20 8.97 -3.60
C ILE A 5 11.52 7.55 -4.09
N ALA A 6 12.62 6.95 -3.61
CA ALA A 6 12.96 5.57 -3.93
C ALA A 6 11.85 4.61 -3.47
N GLY A 7 11.35 4.76 -2.24
CA GLY A 7 10.22 3.99 -1.72
C GLY A 7 8.96 4.14 -2.56
N ALA A 8 8.59 5.36 -2.93
CA ALA A 8 7.43 5.65 -3.78
C ALA A 8 7.58 5.06 -5.20
N ALA A 9 8.79 5.10 -5.77
CA ALA A 9 9.07 4.54 -7.08
C ALA A 9 8.93 3.01 -7.10
N THR A 10 9.23 2.32 -5.98
CA THR A 10 9.06 0.87 -5.86
C THR A 10 7.62 0.42 -6.15
N THR A 11 6.61 1.25 -5.89
CA THR A 11 5.22 0.93 -6.20
C THR A 11 4.97 0.69 -7.70
N LEU A 12 5.73 1.36 -8.58
CA LEU A 12 5.68 1.15 -10.03
C LEU A 12 6.20 -0.23 -10.45
N ALA A 13 6.92 -0.95 -9.57
CA ALA A 13 7.34 -2.31 -9.85
C ALA A 13 6.17 -3.31 -9.76
N PHE A 14 5.10 -2.95 -9.06
CA PHE A 14 3.90 -3.77 -8.91
C PHE A 14 2.85 -3.43 -9.98
N ALA A 15 1.74 -4.17 -9.98
CA ALA A 15 0.65 -3.92 -10.92
C ALA A 15 0.12 -2.47 -10.79
N PRO A 16 -0.26 -1.79 -11.88
CA PRO A 16 -0.39 -2.27 -13.28
C PRO A 16 0.88 -2.16 -14.14
N PHE A 17 1.98 -1.62 -13.62
CA PHE A 17 3.13 -1.21 -14.43
C PHE A 17 4.21 -2.29 -14.58
N HIS A 18 4.27 -3.27 -13.66
CA HIS A 18 5.18 -4.43 -13.74
C HIS A 18 6.66 -4.10 -13.98
N ALA A 19 7.11 -2.90 -13.60
CA ALA A 19 8.47 -2.43 -13.81
C ALA A 19 9.43 -3.00 -12.76
N TRP A 20 9.61 -4.32 -12.76
CA TRP A 20 10.42 -5.07 -11.79
C TRP A 20 11.84 -4.52 -11.55
N PRO A 21 12.57 -3.91 -12.53
CA PRO A 21 13.91 -3.38 -12.26
C PRO A 21 13.89 -2.23 -11.26
N ILE A 22 12.78 -1.47 -11.19
CA ILE A 22 12.65 -0.32 -10.29
C ILE A 22 12.70 -0.78 -8.83
N ALA A 23 12.17 -1.96 -8.51
CA ALA A 23 12.26 -2.51 -7.15
C ALA A 23 13.72 -2.77 -6.76
N ILE A 24 14.52 -3.34 -7.67
CA ILE A 24 15.93 -3.62 -7.43
C ILE A 24 16.70 -2.30 -7.26
N VAL A 25 16.50 -1.33 -8.16
CA VAL A 25 17.15 -0.01 -8.08
C VAL A 25 16.80 0.69 -6.76
N SER A 26 15.54 0.62 -6.34
CA SER A 26 15.10 1.19 -5.06
C SER A 26 15.80 0.58 -3.85
N LEU A 27 15.96 -0.76 -3.84
CA LEU A 27 16.71 -1.45 -2.78
C LEU A 27 18.19 -1.07 -2.80
N VAL A 28 18.81 -0.98 -3.97
CA VAL A 28 20.22 -0.53 -4.10
C VAL A 28 20.40 0.87 -3.52
N ILE A 29 19.47 1.78 -3.79
CA ILE A 29 19.48 3.14 -3.21
C ILE A 29 19.35 3.08 -1.68
N LEU A 30 18.44 2.25 -1.15
CA LEU A 30 18.25 2.07 0.29
C LEU A 30 19.53 1.56 0.98
N PHE A 31 20.13 0.48 0.47
CA PHE A 31 21.36 -0.08 1.01
C PHE A 31 22.54 0.90 0.90
N SER A 32 22.63 1.65 -0.20
CA SER A 32 23.64 2.70 -0.36
C SER A 32 23.49 3.82 0.67
N LEU A 33 22.25 4.19 1.01
CA LEU A 33 21.94 5.19 2.03
C LEU A 33 22.24 4.65 3.44
N TRP A 34 21.97 3.38 3.72
CA TRP A 34 22.36 2.73 4.98
C TRP A 34 23.86 2.65 5.15
N HIS A 35 24.61 2.35 4.08
CA HIS A 35 26.07 2.27 4.16
C HIS A 35 26.71 3.64 4.48
N ARG A 36 26.05 4.73 4.09
CA ARG A 36 26.48 6.11 4.40
C ARG A 36 25.94 6.62 5.74
N ALA A 37 25.10 5.85 6.44
CA ALA A 37 24.52 6.28 7.70
C ALA A 37 25.55 6.16 8.83
N THR A 38 25.86 7.28 9.47
CA THR A 38 26.85 7.36 10.55
C THR A 38 26.33 6.85 11.91
N SER A 39 25.04 6.50 12.01
CA SER A 39 24.40 6.08 13.26
C SER A 39 23.25 5.10 12.99
N PRO A 40 23.06 4.08 13.85
CA PRO A 40 21.95 3.13 13.72
C PRO A 40 20.57 3.81 13.76
N TRP A 41 20.42 4.91 14.52
CA TRP A 41 19.17 5.67 14.54
C TRP A 41 18.87 6.33 13.20
N ARG A 42 19.90 6.88 12.54
CA ARG A 42 19.76 7.43 11.18
C ARG A 42 19.42 6.35 10.16
N ALA A 43 20.02 5.17 10.26
CA ALA A 43 19.67 4.04 9.41
C ALA A 43 18.19 3.63 9.59
N ALA A 44 17.69 3.58 10.83
CA ALA A 44 16.28 3.30 11.12
C ALA A 44 15.36 4.37 10.52
N LEU A 45 15.68 5.66 10.67
CA LEU A 45 14.95 6.78 10.05
C LEU A 45 14.93 6.69 8.52
N ILE A 46 16.05 6.34 7.89
CA ILE A 46 16.14 6.16 6.43
C ILE A 46 15.22 5.03 5.97
N GLY A 47 15.27 3.88 6.63
CA GLY A 47 14.41 2.74 6.34
C GLY A 47 12.93 3.07 6.54
N PHE A 48 12.60 3.74 7.65
CA PHE A 48 11.25 4.21 7.93
C PHE A 48 10.73 5.15 6.83
N THR A 49 11.54 6.12 6.41
CA THR A 49 11.15 7.09 5.37
C THR A 49 10.97 6.42 4.00
N TRP A 50 11.78 5.41 3.70
CA TRP A 50 11.64 4.60 2.48
C TRP A 50 10.34 3.78 2.49
N SER A 51 10.08 3.06 3.58
CA SER A 51 8.86 2.27 3.74
C SER A 51 7.61 3.16 3.71
N LEU A 52 7.69 4.37 4.29
CA LEU A 52 6.59 5.34 4.26
C LEU A 52 6.22 5.72 2.82
N GLY A 53 7.21 5.98 1.95
CA GLY A 53 6.97 6.27 0.54
C GLY A 53 6.34 5.10 -0.23
N LEU A 54 6.80 3.88 0.03
CA LEU A 54 6.23 2.65 -0.53
C LEU A 54 4.77 2.47 -0.11
N PHE A 55 4.46 2.60 1.17
CA PHE A 55 3.09 2.40 1.67
C PHE A 55 2.15 3.52 1.23
N LEU A 56 2.57 4.79 1.27
CA LEU A 56 1.74 5.92 0.83
C LEU A 56 1.24 5.75 -0.61
N THR A 57 2.11 5.28 -1.49
CA THR A 57 1.78 5.09 -2.91
C THR A 57 1.11 3.75 -3.17
N GLY A 58 1.64 2.66 -2.60
CA GLY A 58 1.16 1.29 -2.83
C GLY A 58 -0.13 0.93 -2.09
N VAL A 59 -0.49 1.66 -1.03
CA VAL A 59 -1.65 1.39 -0.18
C VAL A 59 -2.70 2.52 -0.28
N SER A 60 -2.52 3.47 -1.20
CA SER A 60 -3.50 4.54 -1.47
C SER A 60 -4.89 4.01 -1.84
N TRP A 61 -4.99 2.83 -2.46
CA TRP A 61 -6.25 2.18 -2.80
C TRP A 61 -7.02 1.67 -1.55
N LEU A 62 -6.32 1.41 -0.43
CA LEU A 62 -6.97 1.02 0.82
C LEU A 62 -7.80 2.18 1.40
N TYR A 63 -7.39 3.44 1.17
CA TYR A 63 -8.21 4.62 1.50
C TYR A 63 -9.55 4.59 0.77
N VAL A 64 -9.54 4.31 -0.54
CA VAL A 64 -10.75 4.16 -1.36
C VAL A 64 -11.59 2.99 -0.85
N SER A 65 -10.96 1.87 -0.50
CA SER A 65 -11.65 0.69 0.03
C SER A 65 -12.31 0.96 1.38
N LEU A 66 -11.64 1.68 2.28
CA LEU A 66 -12.20 2.10 3.57
C LEU A 66 -13.34 3.13 3.40
N HIS A 67 -13.24 4.02 2.42
CA HIS A 67 -14.31 4.98 2.13
C HIS A 67 -15.54 4.32 1.48
N VAL A 68 -15.35 3.35 0.59
CA VAL A 68 -16.42 2.68 -0.17
C VAL A 68 -17.03 1.53 0.63
N TYR A 69 -16.22 0.72 1.31
CA TYR A 69 -16.65 -0.49 2.03
C TYR A 69 -16.55 -0.39 3.56
N GLY A 70 -15.77 0.55 4.09
CA GLY A 70 -15.48 0.64 5.53
C GLY A 70 -16.61 1.23 6.38
N ASN A 71 -17.72 1.70 5.78
CA ASN A 71 -18.87 2.24 6.52
C ASN A 71 -18.52 3.45 7.44
N ILE A 72 -17.37 4.11 7.24
CA ILE A 72 -16.85 5.16 8.13
C ILE A 72 -17.31 6.58 7.75
N ALA A 73 -17.99 6.75 6.61
CA ALA A 73 -18.40 8.07 6.11
C ALA A 73 -19.91 8.30 6.05
N ARG A 74 -20.76 7.32 6.42
CA ARG A 74 -22.21 7.56 6.50
C ARG A 74 -22.82 6.73 7.63
N PRO A 75 -23.43 7.33 8.67
CA PRO A 75 -24.34 6.61 9.54
C PRO A 75 -25.59 6.28 8.71
N THR A 76 -25.55 5.23 7.91
CA THR A 76 -26.72 4.78 7.16
C THR A 76 -26.83 3.27 7.25
N ARG A 77 -27.56 2.88 8.29
CA ARG A 77 -28.39 1.69 8.45
C ARG A 77 -28.86 1.10 7.11
N ARG A 78 -28.05 0.29 6.46
CA ARG A 78 -28.46 -0.58 5.34
C ARG A 78 -27.41 -1.65 5.08
N ALA A 79 -27.25 -2.56 6.04
CA ALA A 79 -26.78 -3.91 5.76
C ALA A 79 -27.84 -4.60 4.88
N ARG A 80 -27.85 -4.27 3.60
CA ARG A 80 -28.75 -4.82 2.58
C ARG A 80 -28.15 -6.09 1.97
N THR A 81 -27.35 -6.83 2.74
CA THR A 81 -26.65 -8.06 2.29
C THR A 81 -27.29 -9.33 2.87
N ILE A 82 -28.29 -9.22 3.76
CA ILE A 82 -29.10 -10.38 4.16
C ILE A 82 -30.00 -10.88 3.00
N PHE A 83 -30.16 -10.09 1.91
CA PHE A 83 -30.99 -10.49 0.76
C PHE A 83 -30.32 -11.49 -0.21
N ILE A 84 -29.02 -11.80 -0.06
CA ILE A 84 -28.35 -12.85 -0.88
C ILE A 84 -28.57 -14.27 -0.32
N PHE A 85 -29.25 -14.41 0.83
CA PHE A 85 -29.58 -15.71 1.43
C PHE A 85 -31.09 -15.97 1.46
N ALA A 86 -31.80 -15.61 0.39
CA ALA A 86 -33.09 -16.20 0.09
C ALA A 86 -32.82 -17.46 -0.76
N PRO A 87 -33.04 -18.69 -0.26
CA PRO A 87 -32.96 -19.88 -1.09
C PRO A 87 -34.10 -19.83 -2.10
N THR A 88 -33.81 -19.44 -3.33
CA THR A 88 -34.68 -19.69 -4.48
C THR A 88 -34.71 -21.19 -4.74
N SER A 89 -35.91 -21.75 -4.71
CA SER A 89 -36.29 -23.16 -4.85
C SER A 89 -35.64 -23.90 -6.02
N PRO A 90 -35.22 -25.17 -5.85
CA PRO A 90 -35.23 -26.12 -6.94
C PRO A 90 -36.66 -26.65 -7.13
N HIS A 91 -37.30 -26.27 -8.22
CA HIS A 91 -38.39 -27.06 -8.80
C HIS A 91 -37.77 -28.36 -9.33
N PHE A 92 -37.98 -29.48 -8.65
CA PHE A 92 -38.30 -30.82 -9.17
C PHE A 92 -38.76 -31.68 -7.99
#